data_AF-A0A812GST3-F1
#
_entry.id   AF-A0A812GST3-F1
#
_cell.length_a   1.000
_cell.length_b   1.000
_cell.length_c   1.000
_cell.angle_alpha   90.00
_cell.angle_beta   90.00
_cell.angle_gamma   90.00
#
_symmetry.space_group_name_H-M   'P 1'
#
loop_
_entity.id
_entity.type
_entity.pdbx_description
1 polymer ?
#
loop_
_entity_poly.entity_id
_entity_poly.type
_entity_poly.pdbx_seq_one_letter_code
_entity_poly.pdbx_strand_id
1 'polypeptide(L)'
;MADPSIHSGPEQVRSTRGRPGRRVVGKRAPEDVASSEVSKRPRIQGTSTACDKDSDKREIMEPAKPESEAISSAGATMLQSDGYSCEHFDGKIERTFCAHCDRRIWSLRCGVDREQGWLHPECFLEWCPSARCTPPGLVTQFAMLSPSQQCCTLQLLNKVHTTPAKARQLQMVETEYYEAQDLRDATAEDERLVEHEQVVSQLAGKFALAQLIAAMGARSSSQLENSVQLAEKVLDAQNPVLEEAKRQVSSIASLKRALLSQKVSDLADAIAQAEACGLPSKMTEAARDQLAKETAKAEAFQELKSARRSRDPERMASASTRAASLGVEAPNLILELATDAASIVKDRRRRLQSEARNDLILCSDLDPAVKSETLIVAINRATAAGLSPVDLHDAHVILDKKLLLEELSLAVHEERTCDVRALHARAQHLCLSRELLLPAARFLEIEATIDEAVEAIFTRPRRRDWVPALQRLRRLGVNNALTHMAEHFGLIGDP
;
A
#
# COMPACT_ATOMS: atom_id res chain seq x y z
N MET A 1 -50.13 32.67 -4.83
CA MET A 1 -49.13 31.59 -4.72
C MET A 1 -48.98 30.99 -6.11
N ALA A 2 -47.86 31.28 -6.77
CA ALA A 2 -47.54 30.84 -8.12
C ALA A 2 -46.01 30.75 -8.26
N ASP A 3 -45.58 29.79 -9.08
CA ASP A 3 -44.23 29.24 -9.30
C ASP A 3 -43.08 30.24 -9.54
N PRO A 4 -41.83 29.88 -9.21
CA PRO A 4 -40.65 30.50 -9.81
C PRO A 4 -40.08 29.64 -10.95
N SER A 5 -40.06 30.24 -12.13
CA SER A 5 -39.47 29.67 -13.35
C SER A 5 -37.95 29.76 -13.36
N ILE A 6 -37.36 28.71 -13.93
CA ILE A 6 -35.96 28.48 -14.23
C ILE A 6 -35.52 29.37 -15.41
N HIS A 7 -34.41 30.10 -15.27
CA HIS A 7 -33.66 30.62 -16.41
C HIS A 7 -32.17 30.26 -16.31
N SER A 8 -31.77 29.46 -17.28
CA SER A 8 -30.43 29.06 -17.68
C SER A 8 -29.78 30.14 -18.57
N GLY A 9 -28.45 30.29 -18.49
CA GLY A 9 -27.65 31.10 -19.41
C GLY A 9 -26.14 30.87 -19.21
N PRO A 10 -25.33 30.60 -20.27
CA PRO A 10 -24.04 29.91 -20.15
C PRO A 10 -22.80 30.83 -20.18
N GLU A 11 -21.74 30.36 -19.50
CA GLU A 11 -20.39 30.95 -19.48
C GLU A 11 -19.66 30.82 -20.83
N GLN A 12 -19.15 31.94 -21.33
CA GLN A 12 -18.32 32.03 -22.53
C GLN A 12 -16.84 31.82 -22.22
N VAL A 13 -16.26 30.78 -22.82
CA VAL A 13 -14.81 30.52 -22.86
C VAL A 13 -14.14 31.44 -23.88
N ARG A 14 -13.23 32.31 -23.44
CA ARG A 14 -12.37 33.14 -24.31
C ARG A 14 -11.15 32.35 -24.78
N SER A 15 -11.12 32.05 -26.07
CA SER A 15 -9.98 31.51 -26.83
C SER A 15 -9.08 32.63 -27.33
N THR A 16 -7.79 32.62 -26.96
CA THR A 16 -6.77 33.53 -27.48
C THR A 16 -6.09 32.93 -28.72
N ARG A 17 -6.20 33.64 -29.85
CA ARG A 17 -5.54 33.30 -31.13
C ARG A 17 -4.07 33.72 -31.11
N GLY A 18 -3.15 32.77 -31.29
CA GLY A 18 -1.75 33.00 -31.63
C GLY A 18 -1.52 33.03 -33.15
N ARG A 19 -0.80 34.03 -33.65
CA ARG A 19 -0.42 34.24 -35.06
C ARG A 19 0.67 33.26 -35.54
N PRO A 20 0.71 32.89 -36.84
CA PRO A 20 1.78 32.07 -37.40
C PRO A 20 2.98 32.91 -37.88
N GLY A 21 4.18 32.45 -37.53
CA GLY A 21 5.47 33.00 -37.96
C GLY A 21 5.92 32.49 -39.33
N ARG A 22 6.57 33.39 -40.07
CA ARG A 22 7.04 33.29 -41.45
C ARG A 22 8.08 32.19 -41.72
N ARG A 23 7.95 31.57 -42.89
CA ARG A 23 8.97 30.79 -43.62
C ARG A 23 10.16 31.68 -44.05
N VAL A 24 11.37 31.19 -43.86
CA VAL A 24 12.57 31.62 -44.62
C VAL A 24 13.06 30.44 -45.44
N VAL A 25 13.26 30.69 -46.72
CA VAL A 25 13.73 29.78 -47.77
C VAL A 25 15.25 29.73 -47.73
N GLY A 26 15.81 28.51 -47.64
CA GLY A 26 17.24 28.26 -47.82
C GLY A 26 17.45 27.07 -48.74
N LYS A 27 17.77 27.36 -50.00
CA LYS A 27 18.15 26.39 -51.05
C LYS A 27 19.55 25.84 -50.75
N ARG A 28 19.76 24.53 -50.93
CA ARG A 28 21.00 23.93 -51.47
C ARG A 28 20.69 22.54 -52.06
N ALA A 29 21.31 22.30 -53.20
CA ALA A 29 21.11 21.20 -54.14
C ALA A 29 21.92 19.93 -53.75
N PRO A 30 21.69 18.80 -54.44
CA PRO A 30 22.10 17.46 -54.02
C PRO A 30 23.44 17.02 -54.62
N GLU A 31 24.12 16.11 -53.93
CA GLU A 31 25.17 15.27 -54.52
C GLU A 31 24.77 13.80 -54.36
N ASP A 32 24.76 13.11 -55.49
CA ASP A 32 24.70 11.67 -55.67
C ASP A 32 25.89 10.99 -54.97
N VAL A 33 25.69 9.82 -54.34
CA VAL A 33 26.57 8.63 -54.52
C VAL A 33 25.80 7.36 -54.13
N ALA A 34 26.00 6.37 -54.97
CA ALA A 34 25.35 5.07 -55.06
C ALA A 34 25.57 4.10 -53.89
N SER A 35 24.67 3.13 -53.88
CA SER A 35 24.68 1.79 -53.30
C SER A 35 26.04 1.08 -53.23
N SER A 36 26.31 0.40 -52.12
CA SER A 36 26.71 -1.02 -52.15
C SER A 36 26.73 -1.65 -50.76
N GLU A 37 26.32 -2.91 -50.75
CA GLU A 37 26.35 -3.96 -49.73
C GLU A 37 27.59 -3.96 -48.81
N VAL A 38 27.45 -4.51 -47.60
CA VAL A 38 28.21 -5.69 -47.12
C VAL A 38 27.88 -5.97 -45.64
N SER A 39 27.36 -7.19 -45.46
CA SER A 39 27.28 -7.98 -44.24
C SER A 39 28.54 -7.92 -43.36
N LYS A 40 28.39 -7.80 -42.03
CA LYS A 40 29.29 -8.42 -41.03
C LYS A 40 28.70 -8.39 -39.62
N ARG A 41 28.42 -9.60 -39.11
CA ARG A 41 28.19 -9.94 -37.69
C ARG A 41 29.45 -9.63 -36.85
N PRO A 42 29.34 -9.27 -35.57
CA PRO A 42 30.46 -9.38 -34.64
C PRO A 42 30.59 -10.81 -34.12
N ARG A 43 31.82 -11.32 -34.20
CA ARG A 43 32.29 -12.65 -33.84
C ARG A 43 32.75 -12.63 -32.38
N ILE A 44 32.29 -13.63 -31.62
CA ILE A 44 32.73 -13.97 -30.26
C ILE A 44 34.22 -14.39 -30.32
N GLN A 45 35.05 -13.80 -29.46
CA GLN A 45 36.38 -14.33 -29.14
C GLN A 45 36.39 -14.79 -27.68
N GLY A 46 36.49 -16.10 -27.49
CA GLY A 46 36.89 -16.71 -26.24
C GLY A 46 38.42 -16.84 -26.19
N THR A 47 38.98 -16.61 -25.01
CA THR A 47 40.36 -16.98 -24.68
C THR A 47 40.31 -18.14 -23.70
N SER A 48 40.71 -19.30 -24.21
CA SER A 48 41.02 -20.52 -23.47
C SER A 48 42.53 -20.55 -23.25
N THR A 49 42.96 -20.77 -22.02
CA THR A 49 44.29 -21.29 -21.69
C THR A 49 44.11 -22.49 -20.77
N ALA A 50 44.55 -23.64 -21.25
CA ALA A 50 44.66 -24.90 -20.54
C ALA A 50 46.09 -25.09 -20.04
N CYS A 51 46.23 -25.69 -18.85
CA CYS A 51 47.31 -26.59 -18.42
C CYS A 51 46.62 -27.59 -17.44
N ASP A 52 46.35 -28.83 -17.86
CA ASP A 52 47.17 -30.04 -17.68
C ASP A 52 47.51 -30.34 -16.20
N LYS A 53 46.87 -31.37 -15.61
CA LYS A 53 47.43 -32.71 -15.27
C LYS A 53 47.80 -32.75 -13.77
N ASP A 54 47.63 -33.79 -12.95
CA ASP A 54 47.46 -35.24 -13.13
C ASP A 54 46.85 -35.82 -11.82
N SER A 55 46.09 -36.91 -11.98
CA SER A 55 46.14 -38.19 -11.24
C SER A 55 46.26 -38.21 -9.70
N ASP A 56 45.35 -38.86 -8.98
CA ASP A 56 45.39 -40.31 -8.76
C ASP A 56 44.33 -40.84 -7.76
N LYS A 57 44.03 -42.13 -7.95
CA LYS A 57 43.09 -42.98 -7.21
C LYS A 57 43.57 -43.30 -5.79
N ARG A 58 42.61 -43.51 -4.86
CA ARG A 58 42.60 -44.53 -3.77
C ARG A 58 41.26 -44.44 -3.04
N GLU A 59 40.41 -45.46 -3.18
CA GLU A 59 40.23 -46.59 -2.23
C GLU A 59 39.38 -46.25 -1.00
N ILE A 60 38.12 -46.68 -1.09
CA ILE A 60 37.30 -47.38 -0.09
C ILE A 60 37.88 -47.42 1.34
N MET A 61 37.20 -46.77 2.30
CA MET A 61 36.95 -47.29 3.66
C MET A 61 35.98 -46.36 4.41
N GLU A 62 34.75 -46.82 4.64
CA GLU A 62 33.93 -46.49 5.81
C GLU A 62 34.10 -47.64 6.85
N PRO A 63 33.67 -47.52 8.13
CA PRO A 63 33.10 -46.37 8.85
C PRO A 63 33.76 -46.12 10.23
N ALA A 64 33.62 -44.91 10.79
CA ALA A 64 33.80 -44.68 12.22
C ALA A 64 32.77 -43.68 12.77
N LYS A 65 32.25 -44.03 13.95
CA LYS A 65 31.23 -43.41 14.81
C LYS A 65 31.26 -41.86 14.86
N PRO A 66 30.10 -41.20 15.06
CA PRO A 66 30.11 -39.87 15.67
C PRO A 66 30.10 -40.01 17.20
N GLU A 67 31.16 -39.49 17.81
CA GLU A 67 31.19 -39.10 19.21
C GLU A 67 30.24 -37.91 19.43
N SER A 68 29.63 -37.95 20.61
CA SER A 68 28.77 -36.95 21.21
C SER A 68 29.49 -35.61 21.40
N GLU A 69 28.96 -34.54 20.83
CA GLU A 69 29.22 -33.17 21.31
C GLU A 69 27.93 -32.47 21.70
N ALA A 70 28.02 -31.86 22.88
CA ALA A 70 26.95 -31.32 23.68
C ALA A 70 26.34 -30.06 23.03
N ILE A 71 25.05 -30.13 22.73
CA ILE A 71 24.21 -28.95 22.55
C ILE A 71 23.58 -28.62 23.89
N SER A 72 23.85 -27.40 24.33
CA SER A 72 23.31 -26.72 25.50
C SER A 72 21.80 -26.94 25.64
N SER A 73 21.41 -27.64 26.71
CA SER A 73 20.03 -27.85 27.13
C SER A 73 19.49 -26.60 27.82
N ALA A 74 18.94 -25.67 27.04
CA ALA A 74 17.94 -24.75 27.55
C ALA A 74 16.61 -25.51 27.66
N GLY A 75 16.09 -25.65 28.88
CA GLY A 75 14.97 -26.52 29.23
C GLY A 75 13.70 -26.25 28.43
N ALA A 76 13.26 -27.26 27.68
CA ALA A 76 11.88 -27.40 27.26
C ALA A 76 11.08 -28.00 28.42
N THR A 77 10.44 -27.13 29.21
CA THR A 77 9.34 -27.52 30.08
C THR A 77 8.24 -28.11 29.20
N MET A 78 7.91 -29.39 29.36
CA MET A 78 6.64 -29.95 28.85
C MET A 78 5.51 -29.19 29.53
N LEU A 79 4.93 -28.21 28.84
CA LEU A 79 3.63 -27.64 29.20
C LEU A 79 2.60 -28.76 29.05
N GLN A 80 2.18 -29.34 30.17
CA GLN A 80 0.90 -30.05 30.24
C GLN A 80 -0.16 -29.03 29.82
N SER A 81 -0.71 -29.19 28.62
CA SER A 81 -1.78 -28.32 28.14
C SER A 81 -3.05 -28.65 28.92
N ASP A 82 -3.57 -27.69 29.67
CA ASP A 82 -4.89 -27.78 30.30
C ASP A 82 -5.93 -28.14 29.23
N GLY A 83 -6.45 -29.36 29.29
CA GLY A 83 -7.25 -29.96 28.22
C GLY A 83 -8.71 -29.54 28.28
N TYR A 84 -9.07 -28.45 27.63
CA TYR A 84 -10.47 -28.05 27.50
C TYR A 84 -11.31 -29.12 26.77
N SER A 85 -12.53 -29.37 27.21
CA SER A 85 -13.48 -30.29 26.57
C SER A 85 -14.81 -29.60 26.28
N CYS A 86 -15.40 -29.91 25.13
CA CYS A 86 -16.74 -29.46 24.75
C CYS A 86 -17.51 -30.63 24.15
N GLU A 87 -18.67 -30.95 24.73
CA GLU A 87 -19.53 -32.01 24.22
C GLU A 87 -20.99 -31.61 24.24
N HIS A 88 -21.75 -32.21 23.33
CA HIS A 88 -23.19 -32.06 23.28
C HIS A 88 -23.84 -33.13 24.16
N PHE A 89 -24.63 -32.66 25.12
CA PHE A 89 -25.40 -33.49 26.01
C PHE A 89 -26.76 -33.79 25.40
N ASP A 90 -26.98 -35.05 25.07
CA ASP A 90 -28.19 -35.60 24.44
C ASP A 90 -29.25 -36.07 25.47
N GLY A 91 -29.13 -35.64 26.72
CA GLY A 91 -30.20 -35.74 27.73
C GLY A 91 -30.41 -37.12 28.36
N LYS A 92 -29.61 -38.13 28.01
CA LYS A 92 -29.84 -39.54 28.39
C LYS A 92 -29.18 -40.02 29.69
N ILE A 93 -28.31 -39.22 30.32
CA ILE A 93 -27.62 -39.57 31.57
C ILE A 93 -28.06 -38.60 32.68
N GLU A 94 -27.95 -39.01 33.96
CA GLU A 94 -28.35 -38.27 35.15
C GLU A 94 -28.02 -36.76 35.11
N ARG A 95 -28.88 -36.00 35.79
CA ARG A 95 -28.95 -34.53 35.78
C ARG A 95 -27.56 -33.90 35.98
N THR A 96 -26.96 -33.40 34.91
CA THR A 96 -25.74 -32.58 35.02
C THR A 96 -26.12 -31.13 35.28
N PHE A 97 -25.56 -30.61 36.37
CA PHE A 97 -25.71 -29.23 36.80
C PHE A 97 -24.41 -28.47 36.54
N CYS A 98 -24.54 -27.19 36.25
CA CYS A 98 -23.40 -26.31 36.07
C CYS A 98 -22.71 -26.08 37.41
N ALA A 99 -21.44 -26.44 37.52
CA ALA A 99 -20.67 -26.28 38.75
C ALA A 99 -20.51 -24.82 39.20
N HIS A 100 -20.79 -23.84 38.32
CA HIS A 100 -20.69 -22.42 38.64
C HIS A 100 -22.01 -21.79 39.13
N CYS A 101 -23.15 -22.17 38.54
CA CYS A 101 -24.42 -21.52 38.83
C CYS A 101 -25.53 -22.46 39.33
N ASP A 102 -25.20 -23.74 39.56
CA ASP A 102 -26.10 -24.81 40.02
C ASP A 102 -27.37 -25.00 39.17
N ARG A 103 -27.43 -24.41 37.97
CA ARG A 103 -28.53 -24.61 37.02
C ARG A 103 -28.25 -25.80 36.11
N ARG A 104 -29.32 -26.47 35.69
CA ARG A 104 -29.25 -27.64 34.79
C ARG A 104 -28.66 -27.24 33.43
N ILE A 105 -27.81 -28.10 32.86
CA ILE A 105 -27.27 -27.93 31.50
C ILE A 105 -28.14 -28.72 30.51
N TRP A 106 -28.58 -28.08 29.42
CA TRP A 106 -29.56 -28.65 28.49
C TRP A 106 -28.98 -29.13 27.16
N SER A 107 -27.81 -28.65 26.74
CA SER A 107 -27.28 -28.93 25.40
C SER A 107 -25.75 -28.96 25.37
N LEU A 108 -25.09 -27.83 25.15
CA LEU A 108 -23.63 -27.74 25.10
C LEU A 108 -23.07 -27.56 26.52
N ARG A 109 -22.04 -28.34 26.85
CA ARG A 109 -21.30 -28.19 28.11
C ARG A 109 -19.79 -28.10 27.86
N CYS A 110 -19.12 -27.30 28.68
CA CYS A 110 -17.68 -27.04 28.60
C CYS A 110 -17.01 -27.36 29.94
N GLY A 111 -15.77 -27.84 29.93
CA GLY A 111 -15.00 -28.14 31.14
C GLY A 111 -13.50 -28.07 30.89
N VAL A 112 -12.72 -27.76 31.94
CA VAL A 112 -11.24 -27.74 31.89
C VAL A 112 -10.63 -29.11 32.22
N ASP A 113 -11.37 -29.91 32.99
CA ASP A 113 -11.13 -31.33 33.22
C ASP A 113 -12.45 -31.98 33.62
N ARG A 114 -12.65 -33.27 33.33
CA ARG A 114 -13.89 -34.00 33.69
C ARG A 114 -14.12 -34.02 35.20
N GLU A 115 -13.07 -33.86 35.99
CA GLU A 115 -13.13 -33.87 37.46
C GLU A 115 -13.63 -32.54 38.05
N GLN A 116 -13.48 -31.42 37.34
CA GLN A 116 -13.87 -30.09 37.85
C GLN A 116 -15.35 -29.75 37.62
N GLY A 117 -16.11 -30.69 37.05
CA GLY A 117 -17.52 -30.52 36.75
C GLY A 117 -17.77 -29.79 35.43
N TRP A 118 -19.01 -29.89 34.95
CA TRP A 118 -19.44 -29.29 33.70
C TRP A 118 -19.96 -27.88 33.92
N LEU A 119 -19.68 -26.98 32.98
CA LEU A 119 -20.15 -25.60 32.98
C LEU A 119 -21.03 -25.31 31.77
N HIS A 120 -21.96 -24.36 31.90
CA HIS A 120 -22.57 -23.72 30.73
C HIS A 120 -21.47 -23.00 29.94
N PRO A 121 -21.59 -22.87 28.60
CA PRO A 121 -20.57 -22.17 27.80
C PRO A 121 -20.30 -20.74 28.27
N GLU A 122 -21.34 -20.03 28.73
CA GLU A 122 -21.22 -18.67 29.28
C GLU A 122 -20.47 -18.67 30.62
N CYS A 123 -20.87 -19.53 31.56
CA CYS A 123 -20.20 -19.67 32.85
C CYS A 123 -18.74 -20.14 32.70
N PHE A 124 -18.45 -20.97 31.70
CA PHE A 124 -17.10 -21.42 31.39
C PHE A 124 -16.18 -20.26 30.95
N LEU A 125 -16.68 -19.33 30.13
CA LEU A 125 -15.92 -18.17 29.67
C LEU A 125 -15.77 -17.07 30.73
N GLU A 126 -16.65 -17.05 31.74
CA GLU A 126 -16.49 -16.22 32.95
C GLU A 126 -15.46 -16.83 33.90
N TRP A 127 -15.54 -18.15 34.10
CA TRP A 127 -14.68 -18.88 35.03
C TRP A 127 -13.24 -19.04 34.52
N CYS A 128 -13.07 -19.28 33.21
CA CYS A 128 -11.75 -19.42 32.58
C CYS A 128 -11.60 -18.42 31.41
N PRO A 129 -11.25 -17.15 31.68
CA PRO A 129 -11.07 -16.15 30.63
C PRO A 129 -9.98 -16.51 29.61
N SER A 130 -8.97 -17.30 30.01
CA SER A 130 -7.90 -17.77 29.13
C SER A 130 -8.38 -18.72 28.04
N ALA A 131 -9.50 -19.42 28.24
CA ALA A 131 -10.11 -20.29 27.23
C ALA A 131 -10.51 -19.53 25.95
N ARG A 132 -10.65 -18.20 26.03
CA ARG A 132 -10.92 -17.31 24.88
C ARG A 132 -9.78 -17.27 23.86
N CYS A 133 -8.56 -17.58 24.30
CA CYS A 133 -7.37 -17.61 23.46
C CYS A 133 -7.02 -19.02 22.97
N THR A 134 -7.80 -20.03 23.36
CA THR A 134 -7.53 -21.42 23.02
C THR A 134 -7.91 -21.70 21.56
N PRO A 135 -6.96 -22.11 20.70
CA PRO A 135 -7.29 -22.52 19.34
C PRO A 135 -8.21 -23.75 19.35
N PRO A 136 -9.12 -23.89 18.37
CA PRO A 136 -10.11 -24.98 18.35
C PRO A 136 -9.50 -26.38 18.41
N GLY A 137 -8.27 -26.55 17.92
CA GLY A 137 -7.54 -27.83 17.95
C GLY A 137 -7.12 -28.30 19.35
N LEU A 138 -7.17 -27.43 20.37
CA LEU A 138 -6.89 -27.77 21.77
C LEU A 138 -8.17 -28.06 22.57
N VAL A 139 -9.35 -27.88 21.97
CA VAL A 139 -10.61 -28.28 22.58
C VAL A 139 -10.89 -29.73 22.22
N THR A 140 -10.70 -30.62 23.18
CA THR A 140 -11.00 -32.05 23.04
C THR A 140 -12.47 -32.24 22.66
N GLN A 141 -12.69 -33.19 21.73
CA GLN A 141 -14.00 -33.54 21.16
C GLN A 141 -14.67 -32.46 20.28
N PHE A 142 -14.03 -31.32 19.98
CA PHE A 142 -14.58 -30.31 19.07
C PHE A 142 -14.95 -30.89 17.69
N ALA A 143 -14.11 -31.77 17.14
CA ALA A 143 -14.36 -32.44 15.86
C ALA A 143 -15.55 -33.42 15.87
N MET A 144 -16.03 -33.83 17.06
CA MET A 144 -17.18 -34.73 17.21
C MET A 144 -18.51 -33.98 17.27
N LEU A 145 -18.48 -32.64 17.36
CA LEU A 145 -19.67 -31.80 17.30
C LEU A 145 -20.21 -31.72 15.87
N SER A 146 -21.52 -31.56 15.70
CA SER A 146 -22.11 -31.28 14.39
C SER A 146 -21.60 -29.93 13.83
N PRO A 147 -21.61 -29.69 12.52
CA PRO A 147 -21.12 -28.42 11.95
C PRO A 147 -21.80 -27.17 12.55
N SER A 148 -23.10 -27.24 12.84
CA SER A 148 -23.83 -26.15 13.50
C SER A 148 -23.35 -25.92 14.94
N GLN A 149 -23.02 -26.98 15.67
CA GLN A 149 -22.47 -26.91 17.03
C GLN A 149 -21.02 -26.41 17.03
N GLN A 150 -20.19 -26.83 16.06
CA GLN A 150 -18.85 -26.30 15.86
C GLN A 150 -18.90 -24.79 15.62
N CYS A 151 -19.83 -24.33 14.76
CA CYS A 151 -20.04 -22.90 14.50
C CYS A 151 -20.48 -22.15 15.77
N CYS A 152 -21.47 -22.65 16.52
CA CYS A 152 -21.90 -22.05 17.79
C CYS A 152 -20.76 -21.95 18.80
N THR A 153 -19.94 -23.00 18.96
CA THR A 153 -18.78 -23.01 19.86
C THR A 153 -17.73 -21.99 19.41
N LEU A 154 -17.44 -21.89 18.11
CA LEU A 154 -16.53 -20.87 17.56
C LEU A 154 -17.07 -19.46 17.74
N GLN A 155 -18.38 -19.25 17.56
CA GLN A 155 -19.02 -17.96 17.79
C GLN A 155 -18.94 -17.57 19.28
N LEU A 156 -19.18 -18.51 20.20
CA LEU A 156 -19.03 -18.30 21.64
C LEU A 156 -17.58 -17.94 22.01
N LEU A 157 -16.59 -18.67 21.50
CA LEU A 157 -15.18 -18.40 21.75
C LEU A 157 -14.73 -17.05 21.14
N ASN A 158 -15.32 -16.63 20.01
CA ASN A 158 -14.96 -15.39 19.32
C ASN A 158 -15.82 -14.16 19.70
N LYS A 159 -16.92 -14.31 20.43
CA LYS A 159 -17.93 -13.25 20.70
C LYS A 159 -17.40 -11.99 21.40
N VAL A 160 -16.19 -12.01 21.96
CA VAL A 160 -15.57 -10.82 22.61
C VAL A 160 -14.46 -10.19 21.74
N HIS A 161 -14.08 -10.81 20.62
CA HIS A 161 -13.00 -10.33 19.74
C HIS A 161 -13.38 -10.21 18.27
N THR A 162 -14.67 -10.22 17.91
CA THR A 162 -15.06 -9.89 16.54
C THR A 162 -14.87 -8.40 16.30
N THR A 163 -13.71 -8.05 15.75
CA THR A 163 -13.60 -6.83 14.96
C THR A 163 -14.63 -6.91 13.81
N PRO A 164 -15.18 -5.79 13.34
CA PRO A 164 -16.13 -5.77 12.23
C PRO A 164 -15.64 -6.55 11.00
N ALA A 165 -14.32 -6.62 10.80
CA ALA A 165 -13.68 -7.38 9.73
C ALA A 165 -13.89 -8.90 9.85
N LYS A 166 -13.78 -9.46 11.07
CA LYS A 166 -13.91 -10.92 11.29
C LYS A 166 -15.38 -11.36 11.28
N ALA A 167 -16.30 -10.49 11.70
CA ALA A 167 -17.74 -10.69 11.53
C ALA A 167 -18.14 -10.72 10.04
N ARG A 168 -17.57 -9.83 9.22
CA ARG A 168 -17.76 -9.85 7.76
C ARG A 168 -17.21 -11.12 7.10
N GLN A 169 -16.06 -11.63 7.56
CA GLN A 169 -15.54 -12.92 7.06
C GLN A 169 -16.48 -14.10 7.38
N LEU A 170 -17.02 -14.18 8.59
CA LEU A 170 -17.97 -15.24 8.95
C LEU A 170 -19.27 -15.12 8.15
N GLN A 171 -19.76 -13.89 7.94
CA GLN A 171 -20.94 -13.64 7.12
C GLN A 171 -20.69 -14.00 5.65
N MET A 172 -19.51 -13.71 5.10
CA MET A 172 -19.13 -14.15 3.74
C MET A 172 -19.14 -15.67 3.61
N VAL A 173 -18.55 -16.41 4.56
CA VAL A 173 -18.54 -17.89 4.53
C VAL A 173 -19.96 -18.47 4.60
N GLU A 174 -20.83 -17.88 5.40
CA GLU A 174 -22.24 -18.28 5.49
C GLU A 174 -22.99 -17.99 4.18
N THR A 175 -22.74 -16.83 3.55
CA THR A 175 -23.34 -16.46 2.27
C THR A 175 -22.87 -17.38 1.13
N GLU A 176 -21.56 -17.64 1.04
CA GLU A 176 -20.96 -18.56 0.07
C GLU A 176 -21.51 -19.99 0.23
N TYR A 177 -21.77 -20.43 1.46
CA TYR A 177 -22.36 -21.74 1.72
C TYR A 177 -23.79 -21.85 1.19
N TYR A 178 -24.65 -20.85 1.44
CA TYR A 178 -26.02 -20.85 0.93
C TYR A 178 -26.08 -20.69 -0.59
N GLU A 179 -25.27 -19.81 -1.19
CA GLU A 179 -25.16 -19.68 -2.65
C GLU A 179 -24.69 -20.98 -3.31
N ALA A 180 -23.72 -21.67 -2.71
CA ALA A 180 -23.26 -22.97 -3.18
C ALA A 180 -24.34 -24.07 -3.05
N GLN A 181 -25.25 -23.96 -2.09
CA GLN A 181 -26.35 -24.91 -1.90
C GLN A 181 -27.47 -24.66 -2.91
N ASP A 182 -27.85 -23.40 -3.14
CA ASP A 182 -28.84 -23.02 -4.17
C ASP A 182 -28.36 -23.42 -5.58
N LEU A 183 -27.06 -23.26 -5.87
CA LEU A 183 -26.45 -23.73 -7.11
C LEU A 183 -26.55 -25.25 -7.27
N ARG A 184 -26.36 -26.03 -6.20
CA ARG A 184 -26.52 -27.50 -6.25
C ARG A 184 -27.96 -27.89 -6.55
N ASP A 185 -28.91 -27.25 -5.89
CA ASP A 185 -30.34 -27.54 -6.07
C ASP A 185 -30.81 -27.16 -7.49
N ALA A 186 -30.38 -26.01 -8.02
CA ALA A 186 -30.64 -25.62 -9.41
C ALA A 186 -30.03 -26.62 -10.41
N THR A 187 -28.80 -27.10 -10.17
CA THR A 187 -28.21 -28.12 -11.05
C THR A 187 -28.93 -29.46 -11.02
N ALA A 188 -29.53 -29.83 -9.88
CA ALA A 188 -30.31 -31.05 -9.75
C ALA A 188 -31.66 -30.96 -10.51
N GLU A 189 -32.26 -29.77 -10.60
CA GLU A 189 -33.45 -29.55 -11.44
C GLU A 189 -33.13 -29.62 -12.94
N ASP A 190 -32.00 -29.04 -13.38
CA ASP A 190 -31.56 -29.14 -14.77
C ASP A 190 -31.29 -30.61 -15.18
N GLU A 191 -30.67 -31.40 -14.30
CA GLU A 191 -30.46 -32.84 -14.55
C GLU A 191 -31.78 -33.60 -14.68
N ARG A 192 -32.79 -33.27 -13.87
CA ARG A 192 -34.14 -33.86 -13.98
C ARG A 192 -34.86 -33.47 -15.27
N LEU A 193 -34.67 -32.26 -15.78
CA LEU A 193 -35.25 -31.84 -17.07
C LEU A 193 -34.66 -32.62 -18.23
N VAL A 194 -33.35 -32.85 -18.23
CA VAL A 194 -32.66 -33.69 -19.23
C VAL A 194 -33.16 -35.14 -19.15
N GLU A 195 -33.31 -35.69 -17.93
CA GLU A 195 -33.91 -37.02 -17.74
C GLU A 195 -35.35 -37.08 -18.27
N HIS A 196 -36.15 -36.03 -18.05
CA HIS A 196 -37.53 -35.95 -18.55
C HIS A 196 -37.60 -35.93 -20.09
N GLU A 197 -36.77 -35.15 -20.78
CA GLU A 197 -36.70 -35.16 -22.25
C GLU A 197 -36.25 -36.52 -22.79
N GLN A 198 -35.33 -37.18 -22.09
CA GLN A 198 -34.88 -38.53 -22.45
C GLN A 198 -36.01 -39.56 -22.29
N VAL A 199 -36.81 -39.44 -21.21
CA VAL A 199 -38.00 -40.27 -20.99
C VAL A 199 -39.07 -40.00 -22.06
N VAL A 200 -39.32 -38.75 -22.43
CA VAL A 200 -40.28 -38.41 -23.51
C VAL A 200 -39.83 -38.99 -24.85
N SER A 201 -38.53 -38.92 -25.17
CA SER A 201 -37.96 -39.54 -26.38
C SER A 201 -38.08 -41.06 -26.36
N GLN A 202 -37.83 -41.71 -25.21
CA GLN A 202 -38.03 -43.14 -25.04
C GLN A 202 -39.50 -43.55 -25.18
N LEU A 203 -40.44 -42.74 -24.67
CA LEU A 203 -41.88 -42.99 -24.81
C LEU A 203 -42.35 -42.87 -26.26
N ALA A 204 -41.84 -41.91 -27.02
CA ALA A 204 -42.10 -41.81 -28.46
C ALA A 204 -41.59 -43.04 -29.22
N GLY A 205 -40.39 -43.53 -28.90
CA GLY A 205 -39.84 -44.77 -29.45
C GLY A 205 -40.69 -46.00 -29.10
N LYS A 206 -41.17 -46.11 -27.85
CA LYS A 206 -42.08 -47.19 -27.41
C LYS A 206 -43.43 -47.15 -28.13
N PHE A 207 -43.96 -45.96 -28.42
CA PHE A 207 -45.22 -45.81 -29.15
C PHE A 207 -45.09 -46.26 -30.61
N ALA A 208 -43.98 -45.93 -31.27
CA ALA A 208 -43.66 -46.43 -32.61
C ALA A 208 -43.50 -47.96 -32.62
N LEU A 209 -42.83 -48.54 -31.61
CA LEU A 209 -42.70 -49.99 -31.44
C LEU A 209 -44.07 -50.67 -31.25
N ALA A 210 -44.96 -50.08 -30.46
CA ALA A 210 -46.30 -50.61 -30.22
C ALA A 210 -47.16 -50.62 -31.51
N GLN A 211 -47.06 -49.60 -32.36
CA GLN A 211 -47.73 -49.59 -33.66
C GLN A 211 -47.18 -50.67 -34.59
N LEU A 212 -45.88 -50.92 -34.55
CA LEU A 212 -45.22 -51.96 -35.34
C LEU A 212 -45.66 -53.36 -34.90
N ILE A 213 -45.76 -53.60 -33.59
CA ILE A 213 -46.31 -54.84 -33.01
C ILE A 213 -47.78 -55.02 -33.42
N ALA A 214 -48.60 -53.96 -33.39
CA ALA A 214 -49.99 -54.01 -33.83
C ALA A 214 -50.12 -54.35 -35.34
N ALA A 215 -49.25 -53.77 -36.18
CA ALA A 215 -49.20 -54.06 -37.61
C ALA A 215 -48.76 -55.51 -37.90
N MET A 216 -47.76 -56.03 -37.16
CA MET A 216 -47.37 -57.45 -37.22
C MET A 216 -48.54 -58.38 -36.86
N GLY A 217 -49.33 -58.02 -35.84
CA GLY A 217 -50.52 -58.78 -35.45
C GLY A 217 -51.61 -58.83 -36.52
N ALA A 218 -51.75 -57.77 -37.32
CA ALA A 218 -52.75 -57.67 -38.39
C ALA A 218 -52.40 -58.47 -39.66
N ARG A 219 -51.17 -58.98 -39.80
CA ARG A 219 -50.66 -59.75 -40.97
C ARG A 219 -50.83 -59.08 -42.34
N SER A 220 -51.01 -57.76 -42.37
CA SER A 220 -51.10 -56.99 -43.61
C SER A 220 -49.70 -56.50 -44.02
N SER A 221 -49.16 -57.06 -45.11
CA SER A 221 -47.83 -56.70 -45.63
C SER A 221 -47.72 -55.19 -45.95
N SER A 222 -48.75 -54.58 -46.51
CA SER A 222 -48.78 -53.14 -46.80
C SER A 222 -48.81 -52.26 -45.54
N GLN A 223 -49.49 -52.69 -44.48
CA GLN A 223 -49.47 -51.98 -43.19
C GLN A 223 -48.11 -52.11 -42.51
N LEU A 224 -47.45 -53.25 -42.67
CA LEU A 224 -46.12 -53.50 -42.14
C LEU A 224 -45.08 -52.58 -42.79
N GLU A 225 -45.06 -52.51 -44.13
CA GLU A 225 -44.16 -51.61 -44.88
C GLU A 225 -44.39 -50.13 -44.53
N ASN A 226 -45.66 -49.70 -44.43
CA ASN A 226 -45.99 -48.34 -44.02
C ASN A 226 -45.54 -48.05 -42.58
N SER A 227 -45.68 -49.01 -41.65
CA SER A 227 -45.25 -48.84 -40.27
C SER A 227 -43.73 -48.83 -40.10
N VAL A 228 -43.00 -49.61 -40.91
CA VAL A 228 -41.52 -49.60 -40.94
C VAL A 228 -41.01 -48.28 -41.52
N GLN A 229 -41.54 -47.83 -42.66
CA GLN A 229 -41.17 -46.52 -43.23
C GLN A 229 -41.49 -45.36 -42.29
N LEU A 230 -42.59 -45.44 -41.53
CA LEU A 230 -42.92 -44.44 -40.53
C LEU A 230 -41.92 -44.47 -39.36
N ALA A 231 -41.55 -45.65 -38.87
CA ALA A 231 -40.57 -45.81 -37.80
C ALA A 231 -39.17 -45.32 -38.20
N GLU A 232 -38.72 -45.63 -39.42
CA GLU A 232 -37.45 -45.13 -39.98
C GLU A 232 -37.46 -43.60 -40.08
N LYS A 233 -38.54 -43.00 -40.61
CA LYS A 233 -38.69 -41.54 -40.67
C LYS A 233 -38.68 -40.89 -39.29
N VAL A 234 -39.28 -41.53 -38.28
CA VAL A 234 -39.27 -41.03 -36.90
C VAL A 234 -37.88 -41.12 -36.29
N LEU A 235 -37.15 -42.23 -36.48
CA LEU A 235 -35.77 -42.38 -36.02
C LEU A 235 -34.83 -41.38 -36.68
N ASP A 236 -34.92 -41.21 -38.00
CA ASP A 236 -34.11 -40.23 -38.74
C ASP A 236 -34.42 -38.79 -38.32
N ALA A 237 -35.68 -38.48 -37.99
CA ALA A 237 -36.07 -37.17 -37.46
C ALA A 237 -35.61 -36.96 -36.00
N GLN A 238 -35.49 -38.02 -35.20
CA GLN A 238 -35.06 -37.94 -33.79
C GLN A 238 -33.53 -37.84 -33.63
N ASN A 239 -32.75 -38.47 -34.51
CA ASN A 239 -31.29 -38.43 -34.48
C ASN A 239 -30.68 -37.00 -34.42
N PRO A 240 -31.09 -36.02 -35.25
CA PRO A 240 -30.53 -34.66 -35.18
C PRO A 240 -30.90 -33.94 -33.88
N VAL A 241 -32.10 -34.18 -33.34
CA VAL A 241 -32.53 -33.61 -32.05
C VAL A 241 -31.71 -34.20 -30.91
N LEU A 242 -31.46 -35.51 -30.93
CA LEU A 242 -30.63 -36.18 -29.94
C LEU A 242 -29.17 -35.69 -29.98
N GLU A 243 -28.59 -35.54 -31.17
CA GLU A 243 -27.23 -35.03 -31.30
C GLU A 243 -27.10 -33.56 -30.88
N GLU A 244 -28.10 -32.73 -31.14
CA GLU A 244 -28.13 -31.35 -30.64
C GLU A 244 -28.26 -31.30 -29.12
N ALA A 245 -29.15 -32.11 -28.53
CA ALA A 245 -29.28 -32.22 -27.07
C ALA A 245 -27.97 -32.69 -26.41
N LYS A 246 -27.28 -33.69 -27.00
CA LYS A 246 -25.96 -34.12 -26.52
C LYS A 246 -24.93 -33.00 -26.58
N ARG A 247 -24.90 -32.21 -27.66
CA ARG A 247 -24.01 -31.05 -27.79
C ARG A 247 -24.30 -30.02 -26.71
N GLN A 248 -25.56 -29.69 -26.48
CA GLN A 248 -25.98 -28.76 -25.42
C GLN A 248 -25.56 -29.25 -24.04
N VAL A 249 -25.85 -30.50 -23.67
CA VAL A 249 -25.43 -31.10 -22.39
C VAL A 249 -23.91 -31.06 -22.23
N SER A 250 -23.17 -31.41 -23.28
CA SER A 250 -21.70 -31.35 -23.26
C SER A 250 -21.19 -29.93 -23.04
N SER A 251 -21.85 -28.93 -23.64
CA SER A 251 -21.49 -27.52 -23.49
C SER A 251 -21.82 -26.97 -22.11
N ILE A 252 -22.95 -27.37 -21.51
CA ILE A 252 -23.29 -27.05 -20.11
C ILE A 252 -22.21 -27.60 -19.18
N ALA A 253 -21.79 -28.86 -19.39
CA ALA A 253 -20.73 -29.47 -18.60
C ALA A 253 -19.36 -28.78 -18.77
N SER A 254 -19.04 -28.29 -19.98
CA SER A 254 -17.85 -27.46 -20.22
C SER A 254 -17.95 -26.11 -19.48
N LEU A 255 -19.10 -25.44 -19.52
CA LEU A 255 -19.34 -24.17 -18.83
C LEU A 255 -19.19 -24.31 -17.31
N LYS A 256 -19.77 -25.36 -16.71
CA LYS A 256 -19.62 -25.67 -15.28
C LYS A 256 -18.15 -25.91 -14.89
N ARG A 257 -17.40 -26.66 -15.71
CA ARG A 257 -15.96 -26.87 -15.47
C ARG A 257 -15.15 -25.58 -15.58
N ALA A 258 -15.47 -24.73 -16.56
CA ALA A 258 -14.80 -23.45 -16.74
C ALA A 258 -15.02 -22.51 -15.55
N LEU A 259 -16.25 -22.42 -15.03
CA LEU A 259 -16.59 -21.67 -13.82
C LEU A 259 -15.77 -22.11 -12.60
N LEU A 260 -15.59 -23.42 -12.41
CA LEU A 260 -14.77 -23.96 -11.33
C LEU A 260 -13.27 -23.69 -11.51
N SER A 261 -12.78 -23.69 -12.76
CA SER A 261 -11.37 -23.46 -13.05
C SER A 261 -10.92 -22.02 -12.79
N GLN A 262 -11.85 -21.06 -12.90
CA GLN A 262 -11.61 -19.61 -12.84
C GLN A 262 -10.53 -19.11 -13.84
N LYS A 263 -10.22 -19.88 -14.88
CA LYS A 263 -9.27 -19.47 -15.92
C LYS A 263 -9.98 -18.68 -17.02
N VAL A 264 -9.41 -17.53 -17.36
CA VAL A 264 -9.94 -16.63 -18.40
C VAL A 264 -10.10 -17.34 -19.75
N SER A 265 -9.12 -18.15 -20.17
CA SER A 265 -9.18 -18.91 -21.43
C SER A 265 -10.33 -19.91 -21.43
N ASP A 266 -10.43 -20.69 -20.36
CA ASP A 266 -11.40 -21.79 -20.27
C ASP A 266 -12.84 -21.24 -20.22
N LEU A 267 -13.04 -20.09 -19.54
CA LEU A 267 -14.32 -19.37 -19.53
C LEU A 267 -14.69 -18.83 -20.91
N ALA A 268 -13.76 -18.18 -21.61
CA ALA A 268 -14.01 -17.64 -22.94
C ALA A 268 -14.37 -18.74 -23.95
N ASP A 269 -13.61 -19.84 -23.95
CA ASP A 269 -13.85 -20.98 -24.84
C ASP A 269 -15.19 -21.67 -24.53
N ALA A 270 -15.52 -21.86 -23.25
CA ALA A 270 -16.78 -22.48 -22.85
C ALA A 270 -18.00 -21.61 -23.16
N ILE A 271 -17.90 -20.29 -23.03
CA ILE A 271 -18.97 -19.35 -23.43
C ILE A 271 -19.16 -19.40 -24.95
N ALA A 272 -18.09 -19.36 -25.73
CA ALA A 272 -18.16 -19.45 -27.18
C ALA A 272 -18.78 -20.78 -27.65
N GLN A 273 -18.40 -21.89 -27.01
CA GLN A 273 -18.99 -23.21 -27.26
C GLN A 273 -20.48 -23.23 -26.91
N ALA A 274 -20.87 -22.64 -25.77
CA ALA A 274 -22.26 -22.58 -25.34
C ALA A 274 -23.15 -21.78 -26.29
N GLU A 275 -22.66 -20.63 -26.75
CA GLU A 275 -23.36 -19.81 -27.74
C GLU A 275 -23.47 -20.53 -29.10
N ALA A 276 -22.43 -21.25 -29.52
CA ALA A 276 -22.46 -22.05 -30.75
C ALA A 276 -23.45 -23.22 -30.69
N CYS A 277 -23.69 -23.79 -29.50
CA CYS A 277 -24.72 -24.81 -29.25
C CYS A 277 -26.12 -24.23 -28.99
N GLY A 278 -26.30 -22.91 -29.17
CA GLY A 278 -27.61 -22.26 -29.01
C GLY A 278 -28.12 -22.20 -27.58
N LEU A 279 -27.25 -22.27 -26.57
CA LEU A 279 -27.69 -22.14 -25.17
C LEU A 279 -28.31 -20.75 -24.92
N PRO A 280 -29.35 -20.66 -24.07
CA PRO A 280 -29.96 -19.38 -23.71
C PRO A 280 -28.96 -18.41 -23.07
N SER A 281 -29.04 -17.13 -23.41
CA SER A 281 -28.14 -16.10 -22.83
C SER A 281 -28.17 -16.03 -21.30
N LYS A 282 -29.29 -16.40 -20.66
CA LYS A 282 -29.39 -16.46 -19.20
C LYS A 282 -28.43 -17.49 -18.58
N MET A 283 -28.19 -18.60 -19.28
CA MET A 283 -27.26 -19.64 -18.80
C MET A 283 -25.79 -19.22 -18.97
N THR A 284 -25.47 -18.36 -19.94
CA THR A 284 -24.10 -17.87 -20.16
C THR A 284 -23.79 -16.57 -19.41
N GLU A 285 -24.79 -15.86 -18.87
CA GLU A 285 -24.65 -14.58 -18.16
C GLU A 285 -23.72 -14.68 -16.95
N ALA A 286 -23.92 -15.67 -16.08
CA ALA A 286 -23.06 -15.90 -14.92
C ALA A 286 -21.59 -16.16 -15.32
N ALA A 287 -21.37 -16.89 -16.41
CA ALA A 287 -20.03 -17.14 -16.93
C ALA A 287 -19.38 -15.88 -17.52
N ARG A 288 -20.15 -15.02 -18.19
CA ARG A 288 -19.67 -13.72 -18.70
C ARG A 288 -19.28 -12.77 -17.57
N ASP A 289 -20.09 -12.70 -16.52
CA ASP A 289 -19.77 -11.89 -15.33
C ASP A 289 -18.50 -12.40 -14.64
N GLN A 290 -18.34 -13.72 -14.52
CA GLN A 290 -17.12 -14.31 -13.97
C GLN A 290 -15.91 -14.04 -14.87
N LEU A 291 -16.05 -14.14 -16.19
CA LEU A 291 -15.00 -13.80 -17.15
C LEU A 291 -14.57 -12.33 -16.99
N ALA A 292 -15.51 -11.40 -16.82
CA ALA A 292 -15.20 -9.98 -16.58
C ALA A 292 -14.42 -9.75 -15.27
N LYS A 293 -14.77 -10.47 -14.20
CA LYS A 293 -14.03 -10.39 -12.93
C LYS A 293 -12.62 -10.96 -13.05
N GLU A 294 -12.46 -12.13 -13.66
CA GLU A 294 -11.15 -12.78 -13.80
C GLU A 294 -10.23 -12.05 -14.79
N THR A 295 -10.79 -11.46 -15.85
CA THR A 295 -10.01 -10.57 -16.74
C THR A 295 -9.53 -9.31 -16.01
N ALA A 296 -10.38 -8.65 -15.23
CA ALA A 296 -9.97 -7.50 -14.43
C ALA A 296 -8.86 -7.85 -13.40
N LYS A 297 -8.95 -9.02 -12.76
CA LYS A 297 -7.88 -9.53 -11.87
C LYS A 297 -6.58 -9.79 -12.63
N ALA A 298 -6.65 -10.41 -13.81
CA ALA A 298 -5.48 -10.67 -14.65
C ALA A 298 -4.80 -9.37 -15.11
N GLU A 299 -5.58 -8.36 -15.51
CA GLU A 299 -5.09 -7.04 -15.85
C GLU A 299 -4.42 -6.35 -14.66
N ALA A 300 -5.06 -6.34 -13.49
CA ALA A 300 -4.49 -5.77 -12.28
C ALA A 300 -3.18 -6.46 -11.88
N PHE A 301 -3.08 -7.79 -12.09
CA PHE A 301 -1.84 -8.52 -11.85
C PHE A 301 -0.73 -8.15 -12.84
N GLN A 302 -1.04 -7.91 -14.12
CA GLN A 302 -0.07 -7.37 -15.08
C GLN A 302 0.33 -5.94 -14.74
N GLU A 303 -0.61 -5.12 -14.27
CA GLU A 303 -0.35 -3.76 -13.80
C GLU A 303 0.63 -3.76 -12.62
N LEU A 304 0.43 -4.64 -11.62
CA LEU A 304 1.38 -4.85 -10.51
C LEU A 304 2.79 -5.18 -11.01
N LYS A 305 2.92 -6.10 -11.97
CA LYS A 305 4.22 -6.45 -12.56
C LYS A 305 4.86 -5.28 -13.29
N SER A 306 4.05 -4.50 -14.02
CA SER A 306 4.53 -3.32 -14.74
C SER A 306 4.96 -2.20 -13.78
N ALA A 307 4.21 -1.98 -12.71
CA ALA A 307 4.52 -1.02 -11.65
C ALA A 307 5.83 -1.39 -10.96
N ARG A 308 6.03 -2.69 -10.65
CA ARG A 308 7.29 -3.20 -10.09
C ARG A 308 8.50 -2.85 -10.98
N ARG A 309 8.37 -3.09 -12.28
CA ARG A 309 9.43 -2.82 -13.27
C ARG A 309 9.72 -1.33 -13.40
N SER A 310 8.72 -0.47 -13.27
CA SER A 310 8.89 0.99 -13.38
C SER A 310 9.69 1.60 -12.23
N ARG A 311 9.78 0.93 -11.08
CA ARG A 311 10.38 1.47 -9.84
C ARG A 311 9.82 2.83 -9.41
N ASP A 312 8.58 3.12 -9.81
CA ASP A 312 7.86 4.32 -9.42
C ASP A 312 6.96 4.00 -8.22
N PRO A 313 7.23 4.56 -7.03
CA PRO A 313 6.47 4.24 -5.82
C PRO A 313 4.99 4.62 -5.92
N GLU A 314 4.65 5.67 -6.69
CA GLU A 314 3.25 6.09 -6.87
C GLU A 314 2.48 5.05 -7.70
N ARG A 315 3.07 4.58 -8.80
CA ARG A 315 2.51 3.49 -9.61
C ARG A 315 2.41 2.17 -8.85
N MET A 316 3.40 1.86 -8.00
CA MET A 316 3.36 0.67 -7.14
C MET A 316 2.21 0.75 -6.14
N ALA A 317 2.00 1.92 -5.52
CA ALA A 317 0.89 2.14 -4.59
C ALA A 317 -0.47 2.04 -5.30
N SER A 318 -0.65 2.71 -6.44
CA SER A 318 -1.92 2.67 -7.19
C SER A 318 -2.27 1.26 -7.67
N ALA A 319 -1.28 0.53 -8.22
CA ALA A 319 -1.48 -0.85 -8.67
C ALA A 319 -1.82 -1.78 -7.51
N SER A 320 -1.17 -1.60 -6.34
CA SER A 320 -1.46 -2.38 -5.12
C SER A 320 -2.88 -2.14 -4.61
N THR A 321 -3.34 -0.89 -4.58
CA THR A 321 -4.72 -0.56 -4.18
C THR A 321 -5.74 -1.16 -5.15
N ARG A 322 -5.51 -1.07 -6.46
CA ARG A 322 -6.41 -1.65 -7.47
C ARG A 322 -6.47 -3.18 -7.35
N ALA A 323 -5.32 -3.85 -7.22
CA ALA A 323 -5.27 -5.30 -7.03
C ALA A 323 -5.97 -5.76 -5.74
N ALA A 324 -5.80 -5.02 -4.65
CA ALA A 324 -6.50 -5.29 -3.39
C ALA A 324 -8.03 -5.14 -3.54
N SER A 325 -8.50 -4.11 -4.26
CA SER A 325 -9.94 -3.89 -4.49
C SER A 325 -10.60 -4.98 -5.35
N LEU A 326 -9.82 -5.65 -6.20
CA LEU A 326 -10.28 -6.74 -7.07
C LEU A 326 -10.09 -8.13 -6.42
N GLY A 327 -9.58 -8.20 -5.19
CA GLY A 327 -9.34 -9.47 -4.51
C GLY A 327 -8.30 -10.33 -5.22
N VAL A 328 -7.26 -9.73 -5.81
CA VAL A 328 -6.16 -10.50 -6.41
C VAL A 328 -5.41 -11.21 -5.28
N GLU A 329 -5.49 -12.54 -5.26
CA GLU A 329 -4.79 -13.41 -4.29
C GLU A 329 -3.30 -13.50 -4.60
N ALA A 330 -2.59 -12.39 -4.44
CA ALA A 330 -1.15 -12.32 -4.52
C ALA A 330 -0.57 -11.61 -3.28
N PRO A 331 -0.87 -12.09 -2.06
CA PRO A 331 -0.49 -11.40 -0.82
C PRO A 331 1.03 -11.18 -0.75
N ASN A 332 1.82 -12.16 -1.20
CA ASN A 332 3.27 -12.06 -1.24
C ASN A 332 3.75 -10.99 -2.22
N LEU A 333 3.15 -10.91 -3.42
CA LEU A 333 3.55 -9.91 -4.41
C LEU A 333 3.18 -8.50 -3.99
N ILE A 334 2.01 -8.31 -3.36
CA ILE A 334 1.56 -7.01 -2.84
C ILE A 334 2.49 -6.58 -1.69
N LEU A 335 2.83 -7.50 -0.78
CA LEU A 335 3.76 -7.22 0.31
C LEU A 335 5.16 -6.88 -0.22
N GLU A 336 5.68 -7.66 -1.17
CA GLU A 336 6.97 -7.40 -1.84
C GLU A 336 6.97 -6.01 -2.50
N LEU A 337 5.91 -5.65 -3.24
CA LEU A 337 5.76 -4.34 -3.87
C LEU A 337 5.73 -3.20 -2.86
N ALA A 338 5.03 -3.36 -1.74
CA ALA A 338 5.01 -2.36 -0.68
C ALA A 338 6.40 -2.19 -0.05
N THR A 339 7.14 -3.28 0.16
CA THR A 339 8.52 -3.22 0.65
C THR A 339 9.48 -2.60 -0.36
N ASP A 340 9.34 -2.93 -1.65
CA ASP A 340 10.12 -2.35 -2.75
C ASP A 340 9.87 -0.83 -2.83
N ALA A 341 8.60 -0.40 -2.81
CA ALA A 341 8.22 1.01 -2.82
C ALA A 341 8.78 1.77 -1.61
N ALA A 342 8.68 1.20 -0.41
CA ALA A 342 9.24 1.79 0.81
C ALA A 342 10.76 1.92 0.74
N SER A 343 11.46 0.92 0.18
CA SER A 343 12.91 0.97 -0.03
C SER A 343 13.32 2.07 -1.01
N ILE A 344 12.58 2.24 -2.12
CA ILE A 344 12.83 3.27 -3.12
C ILE A 344 12.61 4.66 -2.53
N VAL A 345 11.53 4.87 -1.78
CA VAL A 345 11.26 6.15 -1.10
C VAL A 345 12.35 6.45 -0.07
N LYS A 346 12.79 5.45 0.70
CA LYS A 346 13.89 5.59 1.67
C LYS A 346 15.20 5.96 1.00
N ASP A 347 15.54 5.33 -0.12
CA ASP A 347 16.77 5.62 -0.87
C ASP A 347 16.72 7.00 -1.54
N ARG A 348 15.56 7.37 -2.11
CA ARG A 348 15.35 8.73 -2.66
C ARG A 348 15.51 9.78 -1.56
N ARG A 349 14.94 9.54 -0.37
CA ARG A 349 15.11 10.43 0.79
C ARG A 349 16.58 10.54 1.20
N ARG A 350 17.31 9.42 1.27
CA ARG A 350 18.75 9.43 1.60
C ARG A 350 19.57 10.23 0.59
N ARG A 351 19.27 10.12 -0.71
CA ARG A 351 19.94 10.91 -1.75
C ARG A 351 19.67 12.40 -1.59
N LEU A 352 18.40 12.79 -1.43
CA LEU A 352 18.03 14.19 -1.17
C LEU A 352 18.68 14.73 0.10
N GLN A 353 18.74 13.91 1.17
CA GLN A 353 19.43 14.30 2.39
C GLN A 353 20.94 14.49 2.18
N SER A 354 21.59 13.61 1.40
CA SER A 354 23.01 13.75 1.07
C SER A 354 23.30 14.95 0.17
N GLU A 355 22.45 15.23 -0.82
CA GLU A 355 22.56 16.40 -1.69
C GLU A 355 22.37 17.69 -0.87
N ALA A 356 21.34 17.76 -0.03
CA ALA A 356 21.11 18.93 0.81
C ALA A 356 22.22 19.15 1.84
N ARG A 357 22.80 18.07 2.38
CA ARG A 357 23.97 18.16 3.26
C ARG A 357 25.19 18.68 2.52
N ASN A 358 25.44 18.23 1.29
CA ASN A 358 26.54 18.73 0.46
C ASN A 358 26.32 20.21 0.11
N ASP A 359 25.10 20.63 -0.22
CA ASP A 359 24.74 22.03 -0.46
C ASP A 359 25.02 22.89 0.78
N LEU A 360 24.70 22.40 1.98
CA LEU A 360 24.98 23.09 3.24
C LEU A 360 26.48 23.23 3.51
N ILE A 361 27.27 22.17 3.29
CA ILE A 361 28.74 22.20 3.45
C ILE A 361 29.35 23.20 2.48
N LEU A 362 28.90 23.19 1.21
CA LEU A 362 29.35 24.17 0.23
C LEU A 362 28.98 25.58 0.69
N CYS A 363 27.78 25.82 1.23
CA CYS A 363 27.39 27.14 1.73
C CYS A 363 28.12 27.58 3.01
N SER A 364 28.58 26.65 3.86
CA SER A 364 29.33 26.97 5.08
C SER A 364 30.78 27.31 4.81
N ASP A 365 31.38 26.67 3.81
CA ASP A 365 32.79 26.84 3.46
C ASP A 365 33.04 28.01 2.51
N LEU A 366 31.98 28.53 1.89
CA LEU A 366 32.09 29.63 0.95
C LEU A 366 32.36 30.98 1.65
N ASP A 367 33.10 31.80 0.91
CA ASP A 367 33.48 33.19 1.18
C ASP A 367 32.40 33.96 1.96
N PRO A 368 32.75 34.80 2.97
CA PRO A 368 31.79 35.71 3.62
C PRO A 368 30.93 36.53 2.64
N ALA A 369 31.36 36.70 1.39
CA ALA A 369 30.58 37.31 0.32
C ALA A 369 29.30 36.53 -0.12
N VAL A 370 29.14 35.27 0.28
CA VAL A 370 27.92 34.50 0.01
C VAL A 370 26.75 35.05 0.82
N LYS A 371 25.73 35.53 0.11
CA LYS A 371 24.51 36.15 0.65
C LYS A 371 23.79 35.22 1.62
N SER A 372 23.24 35.77 2.70
CA SER A 372 22.35 35.07 3.63
C SER A 372 21.20 34.34 2.92
N GLU A 373 20.68 34.90 1.83
CA GLU A 373 19.63 34.32 0.98
C GLU A 373 19.93 32.89 0.49
N THR A 374 21.16 32.62 0.03
CA THR A 374 21.51 31.28 -0.48
C THR A 374 21.56 30.23 0.63
N LEU A 375 22.01 30.63 1.83
CA LEU A 375 22.03 29.73 2.99
C LEU A 375 20.62 29.43 3.49
N ILE A 376 19.71 30.41 3.47
CA ILE A 376 18.28 30.21 3.77
C ILE A 376 17.67 29.19 2.80
N VAL A 377 17.92 29.32 1.50
CA VAL A 377 17.43 28.37 0.49
C VAL A 377 17.98 26.96 0.74
N ALA A 378 19.26 26.83 1.07
CA ALA A 378 19.89 25.54 1.38
C ALA A 378 19.29 24.87 2.64
N ILE A 379 19.11 25.64 3.72
CA ILE A 379 18.46 25.16 4.95
C ILE A 379 17.02 24.71 4.66
N ASN A 380 16.24 25.49 3.91
CA ASN A 380 14.88 25.12 3.56
C ASN A 380 14.80 23.83 2.72
N ARG A 381 15.72 23.63 1.78
CA ARG A 381 15.83 22.37 1.02
C ARG A 381 16.21 21.20 1.93
N ALA A 382 17.13 21.40 2.86
CA ALA A 382 17.55 20.37 3.81
C ALA A 382 16.41 19.97 4.77
N THR A 383 15.64 20.94 5.24
CA THR A 383 14.41 20.70 6.01
C THR A 383 13.37 19.93 5.19
N ALA A 384 13.16 20.29 3.92
CA ALA A 384 12.23 19.59 3.03
C ALA A 384 12.69 18.15 2.70
N ALA A 385 14.00 17.90 2.63
CA ALA A 385 14.57 16.56 2.52
C ALA A 385 14.45 15.75 3.84
N GLY A 386 14.00 16.39 4.92
CA GLY A 386 13.78 15.77 6.21
C GLY A 386 15.06 15.46 6.96
N LEU A 387 16.08 16.33 6.87
CA LEU A 387 17.20 16.34 7.82
C LEU A 387 16.69 16.66 9.22
N SER A 388 17.38 16.15 10.25
CA SER A 388 16.99 16.41 11.63
C SER A 388 17.37 17.85 12.04
N PRO A 389 16.67 18.46 13.02
CA PRO A 389 17.05 19.77 13.56
C PRO A 389 18.48 19.80 14.11
N VAL A 390 18.98 18.66 14.59
CA VAL A 390 20.36 18.52 15.08
C VAL A 390 21.36 18.67 13.93
N ASP A 391 21.10 18.03 12.78
CA ASP A 391 21.95 18.14 11.59
C ASP A 391 21.94 19.56 10.98
N LEU A 392 20.90 20.35 11.25
CA LEU A 392 20.73 21.71 10.76
C LEU A 392 21.27 22.78 11.73
N HIS A 393 21.63 22.40 12.95
CA HIS A 393 21.97 23.35 14.01
C HIS A 393 23.14 24.26 13.62
N ASP A 394 24.22 23.69 13.12
CA ASP A 394 25.41 24.45 12.72
C ASP A 394 25.10 25.44 11.59
N ALA A 395 24.29 25.03 10.62
CA ALA A 395 23.86 25.89 9.52
C ALA A 395 23.00 27.07 9.99
N HIS A 396 22.10 26.84 10.96
CA HIS A 396 21.32 27.91 11.60
C HIS A 396 22.21 28.88 12.39
N VAL A 397 23.18 28.37 13.15
CA VAL A 397 24.14 29.23 13.87
C VAL A 397 24.96 30.09 12.91
N ILE A 398 25.39 29.53 11.77
CA ILE A 398 26.09 30.29 10.72
C ILE A 398 25.18 31.35 10.11
N LEU A 399 23.92 31.01 9.82
CA LEU A 399 22.94 31.95 9.30
C LEU A 399 22.68 33.10 10.27
N ASP A 400 22.45 32.81 11.55
CA ASP A 400 22.22 33.81 12.58
C ASP A 400 23.42 34.75 12.73
N LYS A 401 24.64 34.21 12.68
CA LYS A 401 25.87 35.00 12.66
C LYS A 401 25.94 35.91 11.43
N LYS A 402 25.62 35.41 10.23
CA LYS A 402 25.62 36.21 8.99
C LYS A 402 24.57 37.32 9.01
N LEU A 403 23.34 37.01 9.39
CA LEU A 403 22.26 38.00 9.50
C LEU A 403 22.59 39.07 10.52
N LEU A 404 23.17 38.71 11.67
CA LEU A 404 23.60 39.67 12.68
C LEU A 404 24.73 40.57 12.16
N LEU A 405 25.68 40.03 11.38
CA LEU A 405 26.74 40.83 10.75
C LEU A 405 26.16 41.79 9.69
N GLU A 406 25.18 41.35 8.91
CA GLU A 406 24.44 42.20 7.96
C GLU A 406 23.68 43.33 8.69
N GLU A 407 22.96 43.00 9.78
CA GLU A 407 22.27 43.97 10.65
C GLU A 407 23.25 45.00 11.26
N LEU A 408 24.38 44.55 11.79
CA LEU A 408 25.42 45.41 12.37
C LEU A 408 26.04 46.33 11.31
N SER A 409 26.33 45.80 10.12
CA SER A 409 26.87 46.58 9.01
C SER A 409 25.92 47.71 8.59
N LEU A 410 24.63 47.39 8.45
CA LEU A 410 23.59 48.37 8.16
C LEU A 410 23.45 49.42 9.28
N ALA A 411 23.44 49.00 10.55
CA ALA A 411 23.34 49.92 11.69
C ALA A 411 24.52 50.91 11.74
N VAL A 412 25.74 50.43 11.47
CA VAL A 412 26.95 51.27 11.43
C VAL A 412 26.94 52.22 10.24
N HIS A 413 26.46 51.80 9.07
CA HIS A 413 26.45 52.63 7.86
C HIS A 413 25.31 53.64 7.81
N GLU A 414 24.14 53.32 8.35
CA GLU A 414 22.97 54.18 8.27
C GLU A 414 22.84 55.16 9.45
N GLU A 415 23.82 55.21 10.37
CA GLU A 415 23.78 55.99 11.63
C GLU A 415 22.46 55.83 12.41
N ARG A 416 21.79 54.68 12.23
CA ARG A 416 20.50 54.45 12.87
C ARG A 416 20.71 54.21 14.35
N THR A 417 19.92 54.89 15.18
CA THR A 417 19.83 54.73 16.64
C THR A 417 19.19 53.39 17.05
N CYS A 418 19.49 52.32 16.33
CA CYS A 418 19.16 50.97 16.78
C CYS A 418 19.87 50.74 18.11
N ASP A 419 19.29 49.94 18.99
CA ASP A 419 19.89 49.57 20.26
C ASP A 419 21.17 48.75 20.03
N VAL A 420 22.29 49.44 19.84
CA VAL A 420 23.62 48.84 19.60
C VAL A 420 24.01 47.95 20.79
N ARG A 421 23.50 48.22 21.99
CA ARG A 421 23.69 47.36 23.17
C ARG A 421 22.99 46.02 22.99
N ALA A 422 21.74 46.01 22.51
CA ALA A 422 21.01 44.78 22.21
C ALA A 422 21.69 43.96 21.09
N LEU A 423 22.17 44.62 20.03
CA LEU A 423 22.92 43.95 18.96
C LEU A 423 24.25 43.39 19.46
N HIS A 424 24.99 44.13 20.29
CA HIS A 424 26.24 43.66 20.90
C HIS A 424 26.00 42.47 21.84
N ALA A 425 24.94 42.49 22.65
CA ALA A 425 24.57 41.37 23.52
C ALA A 425 24.22 40.10 22.73
N ARG A 426 23.45 40.22 21.64
CA ARG A 426 23.19 39.11 20.70
C ARG A 426 24.48 38.58 20.08
N ALA A 427 25.41 39.48 19.72
CA ALA A 427 26.69 39.13 19.14
C ALA A 427 27.63 38.38 20.10
N GLN A 428 27.62 38.77 21.39
CA GLN A 428 28.31 38.06 22.45
C GLN A 428 27.72 36.66 22.68
N HIS A 429 26.39 36.53 22.68
CA HIS A 429 25.72 35.24 22.84
C HIS A 429 26.04 34.26 21.71
N LEU A 430 26.26 34.76 20.49
CA LEU A 430 26.67 33.97 19.33
C LEU A 430 28.19 33.68 19.28
N CYS A 431 28.95 34.09 20.29
CA CYS A 431 30.40 33.91 20.38
C CYS A 431 31.15 34.43 19.14
N LEU A 432 30.73 35.56 18.57
CA LEU A 432 31.47 36.20 17.48
C LEU A 432 32.86 36.65 17.97
N SER A 433 33.87 36.56 17.10
CA SER A 433 35.24 36.92 17.47
C SER A 433 35.32 38.40 17.89
N ARG A 434 36.19 38.70 18.85
CA ARG A 434 36.40 40.06 19.38
C ARG A 434 36.72 41.08 18.29
N GLU A 435 37.37 40.64 17.21
CA GLU A 435 37.72 41.47 16.06
C GLU A 435 36.49 41.94 15.27
N LEU A 436 35.46 41.09 15.13
CA LEU A 436 34.20 41.45 14.48
C LEU A 436 33.33 42.37 15.37
N LEU A 437 33.49 42.27 16.69
CA LEU A 437 32.78 43.10 17.67
C LEU A 437 33.43 44.47 17.90
N LEU A 438 34.66 44.69 17.44
CA LEU A 438 35.43 45.89 17.72
C LEU A 438 34.73 47.20 17.29
N PRO A 439 34.07 47.28 16.12
CA PRO A 439 33.35 48.48 15.71
C PRO A 439 32.16 48.80 16.62
N ALA A 440 31.37 47.78 16.98
CA ALA A 440 30.23 47.94 17.89
C ALA A 440 30.68 48.29 19.32
N ALA A 441 31.74 47.65 19.81
CA ALA A 441 32.33 47.95 21.12
C ALA A 441 32.87 49.39 21.17
N ARG A 442 33.51 49.87 20.10
CA ARG A 442 33.93 51.27 19.97
C ARG A 442 32.74 52.22 19.97
N PHE A 443 31.65 51.88 19.29
CA PHE A 443 30.44 52.69 19.30
C PHE A 443 29.82 52.78 20.70
N LEU A 444 29.75 51.66 21.43
CA LEU A 444 29.26 51.64 22.82
C LEU A 444 30.17 52.40 23.78
N GLU A 445 31.49 52.32 23.59
CA GLU A 445 32.46 53.11 24.36
C GLU A 445 32.25 54.61 24.10
N ILE A 446 31.99 55.01 22.84
CA ILE A 446 31.64 56.38 22.48
C ILE A 446 30.34 56.81 23.17
N GLU A 447 29.26 56.04 23.04
CA GLU A 447 27.95 56.35 23.63
C GLU A 447 28.04 56.49 25.16
N ALA A 448 28.66 55.53 25.85
CA ALA A 448 28.85 55.58 27.30
C ALA A 448 29.70 56.78 27.74
N THR A 449 30.72 57.15 26.95
CA THR A 449 31.53 58.34 27.23
C THR A 449 30.74 59.64 27.00
N ILE A 450 29.80 59.65 26.03
CA ILE A 450 28.88 60.78 25.82
C ILE A 450 27.93 60.90 27.02
N ASP A 451 27.31 59.80 27.44
CA ASP A 451 26.43 59.78 28.62
C ASP A 451 27.16 60.27 29.88
N GLU A 452 28.38 59.77 30.14
CA GLU A 452 29.23 60.22 31.26
C GLU A 452 29.54 61.72 31.17
N ALA A 453 29.83 62.22 29.96
CA ALA A 453 30.10 63.64 29.73
C ALA A 453 28.85 64.51 29.98
N VAL A 454 27.68 64.07 29.49
CA VAL A 454 26.40 64.75 29.68
C VAL A 454 26.03 64.77 31.17
N GLU A 455 26.10 63.63 31.86
CA GLU A 455 25.80 63.55 33.29
C GLU A 455 26.76 64.43 34.10
N ALA A 456 28.06 64.42 33.79
CA ALA A 456 29.03 65.28 34.45
C ALA A 456 28.72 66.77 34.25
N ILE A 457 28.28 67.17 33.06
CA ILE A 457 27.88 68.56 32.76
C ILE A 457 26.66 68.97 33.59
N PHE A 458 25.63 68.12 33.65
CA PHE A 458 24.39 68.44 34.34
C PHE A 458 24.51 68.37 35.87
N THR A 459 25.32 67.47 36.40
CA THR A 459 25.44 67.24 37.85
C THR A 459 26.59 68.01 38.50
N ARG A 460 27.63 68.40 37.74
CA ARG A 460 28.83 69.08 38.26
C ARG A 460 29.07 70.40 37.52
N PRO A 461 28.65 71.54 38.09
CA PRO A 461 28.74 72.83 37.41
C PRO A 461 30.17 73.39 37.26
N ARG A 462 31.19 72.72 37.82
CA ARG A 462 32.57 73.22 37.76
C ARG A 462 33.28 72.71 36.51
N ARG A 463 33.80 73.67 35.73
CA ARG A 463 34.54 73.41 34.48
C ARG A 463 35.77 72.50 34.60
N ARG A 464 36.21 72.06 35.78
CA ARG A 464 37.34 71.12 35.90
C ARG A 464 36.88 69.66 35.83
N ASP A 465 35.62 69.40 36.11
CA ASP A 465 35.13 68.04 36.36
C ASP A 465 34.72 67.32 35.06
N TRP A 466 34.36 68.06 34.01
CA TRP A 466 34.03 67.54 32.67
C TRP A 466 35.21 67.40 31.69
N VAL A 467 36.37 68.02 31.95
CA VAL A 467 37.53 68.01 31.04
C VAL A 467 38.03 66.58 30.73
N PRO A 468 38.11 65.66 31.70
CA PRO A 468 38.53 64.29 31.41
C PRO A 468 37.56 63.52 30.51
N ALA A 469 36.25 63.80 30.57
CA ALA A 469 35.25 63.17 29.71
C ALA A 469 35.35 63.70 28.27
N LEU A 470 35.48 65.03 28.10
CA LEU A 470 35.68 65.65 26.77
C LEU A 470 37.00 65.21 26.11
N GLN A 471 38.08 65.06 26.88
CA GLN A 471 39.34 64.52 26.37
C GLN A 471 39.23 63.05 25.93
N ARG A 472 38.42 62.24 26.61
CA ARG A 472 38.12 60.86 26.20
C ARG A 472 37.34 60.83 24.88
N LEU A 473 36.28 61.63 24.75
CA LEU A 473 35.54 61.77 23.47
C LEU A 473 36.43 62.21 22.31
N ARG A 474 37.37 63.13 22.56
CA ARG A 474 38.33 63.59 21.55
C ARG A 474 39.29 62.48 21.11
N ARG A 475 39.77 61.65 22.03
CA ARG A 475 40.62 60.48 21.71
C ARG A 475 39.87 59.41 20.92
N LEU A 476 38.56 59.31 21.12
CA LEU A 476 37.68 58.41 20.37
C LEU A 476 37.32 58.98 18.97
N GLY A 477 37.81 60.16 18.60
CA GLY A 477 37.63 60.76 17.27
C GLY A 477 36.26 61.40 17.04
N VAL A 478 35.46 61.60 18.09
CA VAL A 478 34.08 62.09 18.02
C VAL A 478 34.05 63.63 17.97
N ASN A 479 34.80 64.22 17.05
CA ASN A 479 34.98 65.68 16.98
C ASN A 479 33.67 66.42 16.68
N ASN A 480 32.78 65.85 15.87
CA ASN A 480 31.52 66.48 15.50
C ASN A 480 30.54 66.57 16.69
N ALA A 481 30.49 65.54 17.56
CA ALA A 481 29.65 65.58 18.76
C ALA A 481 30.18 66.59 19.77
N LEU A 482 31.52 66.70 19.90
CA LEU A 482 32.14 67.73 20.72
C LEU A 482 31.81 69.14 20.21
N THR A 483 31.81 69.35 18.89
CA THR A 483 31.37 70.61 18.28
C THR A 483 29.93 70.89 18.65
N HIS A 484 28.99 69.99 18.34
CA HIS A 484 27.56 70.18 18.65
C HIS A 484 27.27 70.40 20.14
N MET A 485 27.94 69.70 21.04
CA MET A 485 27.84 69.95 22.48
C MET A 485 28.35 71.35 22.84
N ALA A 486 29.51 71.76 22.28
CA ALA A 486 30.03 73.09 22.50
C ALA A 486 29.08 74.18 21.97
N GLU A 487 28.39 73.95 20.84
CA GLU A 487 27.34 74.84 20.33
C GLU A 487 26.15 74.90 21.26
N HIS A 488 25.64 73.74 21.69
CA HIS A 488 24.42 73.66 22.46
C HIS A 488 24.56 74.29 23.86
N PHE A 489 25.74 74.18 24.48
CA PHE A 489 26.04 74.77 25.78
C PHE A 489 26.62 76.19 25.69
N GLY A 490 26.68 76.79 24.49
CA GLY A 490 27.17 78.16 24.31
C GLY A 490 28.67 78.33 24.61
N LEU A 491 29.45 77.27 24.42
CA LEU A 491 30.89 77.21 24.67
C LEU A 491 31.72 77.56 23.42
N ILE A 492 31.08 77.80 22.28
CA ILE A 492 31.77 78.30 21.08
C ILE A 492 32.23 79.74 21.37
N GLY A 493 33.53 79.92 21.60
CA GLY A 493 34.16 81.24 21.72
C GLY A 493 35.15 81.39 22.89
N ASP A 494 35.20 80.43 23.81
CA ASP A 494 36.25 80.36 24.84
C ASP A 494 37.31 79.33 24.39
N PRO A 495 38.60 79.71 24.24
CA PRO A 495 39.65 78.88 23.64
C PRO A 495 39.98 77.58 24.39
#